data_AF-A0A7G3AHH1-F1
#
_entry.id   AF-A0A7G3AHH1-F1
#
_cell.length_a   1.000
_cell.length_b   1.000
_cell.length_c   1.000
_cell.angle_alpha   90.00
_cell.angle_beta   90.00
_cell.angle_gamma   90.00
#
_symmetry.space_group_name_H-M   'P 1'
#
loop_
_entity.id
_entity.type
_entity.pdbx_description
1 polymer ?
#
loop_
_entity_poly.entity_id
_entity_poly.type
_entity_poly.pdbx_seq_one_letter_code
_entity_poly.pdbx_strand_id
1 'polypeptide(L)'
;MGLLFDNLFLDVVLLISCSAIALHFYIQHIYSYWDRKKIKSFKPVFPFGNLKDGFLLKKRFSELFVDLYKQTDEPILGLYATTKPALMVCDPELLRL
;
A
#
# COMPACT_ATOMS: atom_id res chain seq x y z
N MET A 1 8.74 39.10 -8.25
CA MET A 1 9.14 38.67 -6.90
C MET A 1 8.43 37.37 -6.62
N GLY A 2 9.16 36.33 -6.20
CA GLY A 2 8.55 35.10 -5.73
C GLY A 2 7.92 35.28 -4.34
N LEU A 3 7.33 34.21 -3.80
CA LEU A 3 6.66 34.19 -2.50
C LEU A 3 7.63 34.05 -1.32
N LEU A 4 8.61 33.15 -1.42
CA LEU A 4 9.60 32.89 -0.36
C LEU A 4 11.00 33.33 -0.77
N PHE A 5 11.36 33.12 -2.04
CA PHE A 5 12.57 33.64 -2.65
C PHE A 5 12.22 34.77 -3.63
N ASP A 6 13.20 35.62 -3.96
CA ASP A 6 13.03 36.62 -5.03
C ASP A 6 12.84 35.99 -6.42
N ASN A 7 12.96 34.66 -6.53
CA ASN A 7 12.84 33.88 -7.75
C ASN A 7 11.72 32.83 -7.66
N LEU A 8 10.66 33.02 -8.46
CA LEU A 8 9.52 32.13 -8.57
C LEU A 8 9.91 30.68 -8.90
N PHE A 9 10.96 30.47 -9.70
CA PHE A 9 11.43 29.13 -10.04
C PHE A 9 11.87 28.35 -8.79
N LEU A 10 12.56 29.01 -7.86
CA LEU A 10 13.00 28.38 -6.60
C LEU A 10 11.81 28.03 -5.71
N ASP A 11 10.80 28.89 -5.65
CA ASP A 11 9.56 28.61 -4.90
C ASP A 11 8.84 27.37 -5.44
N VAL A 12 8.74 27.23 -6.76
CA VAL A 12 8.09 26.07 -7.40
C VAL A 12 8.87 24.79 -7.12
N VAL A 13 10.20 24.82 -7.24
CA VAL A 13 11.05 23.65 -6.93
C VAL A 13 10.91 23.25 -5.46
N LEU A 14 10.89 24.21 -4.54
CA LEU A 14 10.68 23.97 -3.12
C LEU A 14 9.31 23.32 -2.88
N LEU A 15 8.24 23.87 -3.45
CA LEU A 15 6.88 23.35 -3.28
C LEU A 15 6.75 21.90 -3.76
N ILE A 16 7.31 21.59 -4.94
CA ILE A 16 7.31 20.23 -5.49
C ILE A 16 8.09 19.29 -4.57
N SER A 17 9.24 19.72 -4.06
CA SER A 17 10.09 18.91 -3.18
C SER A 17 9.40 18.61 -1.85
N CYS A 18 8.82 19.62 -1.21
CA CYS A 18 8.03 19.46 0.01
C CYS A 18 6.81 18.55 -0.21
N SER A 19 6.11 18.70 -1.34
CA SER A 19 4.96 17.87 -1.68
C SER A 19 5.35 16.41 -1.90
N ALA A 20 6.48 16.15 -2.57
CA ALA A 20 6.99 14.80 -2.79
C ALA A 20 7.39 14.11 -1.47
N ILE A 21 8.04 14.84 -0.56
CA ILE A 21 8.41 14.35 0.77
C ILE A 21 7.14 14.03 1.58
N ALA A 22 6.18 14.95 1.61
CA ALA A 22 4.92 14.75 2.32
C ALA A 22 4.15 13.53 1.78
N LEU A 23 4.08 13.39 0.45
CA LEU A 23 3.47 12.23 -0.21
C LEU A 23 4.19 10.93 0.14
N HIS A 24 5.52 10.93 0.17
CA HIS A 24 6.31 9.75 0.56
C HIS A 24 5.97 9.28 1.97
N PHE A 25 5.99 10.17 2.96
CA PHE A 25 5.62 9.85 4.33
C PHE A 25 4.15 9.43 4.46
N TYR A 26 3.25 10.06 3.72
CA TYR A 26 1.84 9.69 3.69
C TYR A 26 1.62 8.25 3.18
N ILE A 27 2.30 7.86 2.10
CA ILE A 27 2.25 6.49 1.57
C ILE A 27 2.82 5.50 2.58
N GLN A 28 3.94 5.82 3.23
CA GLN A 28 4.50 4.97 4.28
C GLN A 28 3.55 4.83 5.49
N HIS A 29 2.85 5.90 5.85
CA HIS A 29 1.87 5.87 6.93
C HIS A 29 0.68 4.96 6.59
N ILE A 30 0.19 4.98 5.35
CA ILE A 30 -0.84 4.07 4.87
C ILE A 30 -0.36 2.61 4.96
N TYR A 31 0.82 2.32 4.41
CA TYR A 31 1.33 0.96 4.29
C TYR A 31 1.92 0.36 5.58
N SER A 32 2.02 1.14 6.65
CA SER A 32 2.35 0.66 7.99
C SER A 32 1.12 0.32 8.84
N TYR A 33 -0.10 0.36 8.27
CA TYR A 33 -1.33 0.05 9.01
C TYR A 33 -1.30 -1.34 9.67
N TRP A 34 -0.96 -2.39 8.91
CA TRP A 34 -0.89 -3.76 9.43
C TRP A 34 0.26 -3.96 10.43
N ASP A 35 1.40 -3.31 10.21
CA ASP A 35 2.52 -3.31 11.16
C ASP A 35 2.09 -2.71 12.51
N ARG A 36 1.36 -1.59 12.49
CA ARG A 36 0.78 -0.98 13.71
C ARG A 36 -0.22 -1.89 14.42
N LYS A 37 -0.90 -2.77 13.68
CA LYS A 37 -1.84 -3.75 14.21
C LYS A 37 -1.20 -5.10 14.57
N LYS A 38 0.12 -5.24 14.36
CA LYS A 38 0.87 -6.49 14.57
C LYS A 38 0.31 -7.67 13.77
N ILE A 39 -0.23 -7.39 12.59
CA ILE A 39 -0.73 -8.40 11.65
C ILE A 39 0.26 -8.50 10.49
N LYS A 40 0.67 -9.72 10.15
CA LYS A 40 1.59 -9.96 9.03
C LYS A 40 0.93 -9.51 7.73
N SER A 41 1.67 -8.78 6.91
CA SER A 41 1.25 -8.34 5.58
C SER A 41 2.40 -8.51 4.60
N PHE A 42 2.11 -8.94 3.37
CA PHE A 42 3.11 -8.86 2.31
C PHE A 42 3.41 -7.41 1.95
N LYS A 43 4.65 -7.13 1.55
CA LYS A 43 5.09 -5.78 1.21
C LYS A 43 4.24 -5.20 0.07
N PRO A 44 3.47 -4.12 0.30
CA PRO A 44 2.69 -3.49 -0.74
C PRO A 44 3.56 -2.67 -1.69
N VAL A 45 3.05 -2.43 -2.90
CA VAL A 45 3.70 -1.62 -3.93
C VAL A 45 2.77 -0.48 -4.33
N PHE A 46 3.20 0.77 -4.15
CA PHE A 46 2.43 1.94 -4.60
C PHE A 46 2.31 1.98 -6.14
N PRO A 47 1.14 2.34 -6.71
CA PRO A 47 -0.14 2.64 -6.05
C PRO A 47 -1.06 1.41 -5.89
N PHE A 48 -0.60 0.21 -6.26
CA PHE A 48 -1.42 -0.99 -6.40
C PHE A 48 -1.62 -1.80 -5.12
N GLY A 49 -0.89 -1.49 -4.04
CA GLY A 49 -0.86 -2.30 -2.83
C GLY A 49 -0.31 -3.69 -3.14
N ASN A 50 -1.00 -4.74 -2.72
CA ASN A 50 -0.65 -6.12 -3.03
C ASN A 50 -1.27 -6.62 -4.35
N LEU A 51 -2.01 -5.76 -5.07
CA LEU A 51 -2.78 -6.14 -6.25
C LEU A 51 -2.09 -5.84 -7.59
N LYS A 52 -0.79 -5.52 -7.56
CA LYS A 52 -0.01 -5.08 -8.74
C LYS A 52 -0.17 -5.98 -9.96
N ASP A 53 -0.03 -7.29 -9.79
CA ASP A 53 -0.07 -8.22 -10.93
C ASP A 53 -1.47 -8.38 -11.53
N GLY A 54 -2.52 -8.15 -10.73
CA GLY A 54 -3.89 -8.06 -11.22
C GLY A 54 -4.12 -6.81 -12.08
N PHE A 55 -3.67 -5.65 -11.61
CA PHE A 55 -3.76 -4.39 -12.36
C PHE A 55 -2.88 -4.36 -13.62
N LEU A 56 -1.72 -5.02 -13.59
CA LEU A 56 -0.83 -5.16 -14.75
C LEU A 56 -1.28 -6.28 -15.71
N LEU A 57 -2.45 -6.89 -15.49
CA LEU A 57 -3.01 -7.98 -16.31
C LEU A 57 -2.06 -9.18 -16.45
N LYS A 58 -1.12 -9.34 -15.51
CA LYS A 58 -0.20 -10.48 -15.47
C LYS A 58 -0.85 -11.73 -14.89
N LYS A 59 -1.86 -11.52 -14.02
CA LYS A 59 -2.66 -12.57 -13.38
C LYS A 59 -4.09 -12.12 -13.28
N ARG A 60 -5.04 -13.07 -13.28
CA ARG A 60 -6.41 -12.77 -12.87
C ARG A 60 -6.43 -12.49 -11.37
N PHE A 61 -7.30 -11.59 -10.91
CA PHE A 61 -7.42 -11.31 -9.46
C PHE A 61 -7.70 -12.59 -8.65
N SER A 62 -8.50 -13.51 -9.18
CA SER A 62 -8.77 -14.81 -8.54
C SER A 62 -7.50 -15.64 -8.32
N GLU A 63 -6.62 -15.71 -9.32
CA GLU A 63 -5.34 -16.43 -9.23
C GLU A 63 -4.40 -15.75 -8.25
N LEU A 64 -4.35 -14.41 -8.29
CA LEU A 64 -3.54 -13.62 -7.36
C LEU A 64 -3.93 -13.89 -5.89
N PHE A 65 -5.22 -13.88 -5.56
CA PHE A 65 -5.66 -14.16 -4.19
C PHE A 65 -5.36 -15.59 -3.76
N VAL A 66 -5.50 -16.57 -4.66
CA VAL A 66 -5.10 -17.96 -4.40
C VAL A 66 -3.60 -18.07 -4.13
N ASP A 67 -2.77 -17.36 -4.88
CA ASP A 67 -1.33 -17.35 -4.67
C ASP A 67 -0.96 -16.72 -3.32
N LEU A 68 -1.61 -15.61 -2.94
CA LEU A 68 -1.41 -14.96 -1.64
C LEU A 68 -1.82 -15.87 -0.48
N TYR A 69 -2.95 -16.58 -0.60
CA TYR A 69 -3.41 -17.57 0.37
C TYR A 69 -2.38 -18.69 0.56
N LYS A 70 -1.83 -19.21 -0.55
CA LYS A 70 -0.86 -20.33 -0.52
C LYS A 70 0.54 -19.93 -0.04
N GLN A 71 0.87 -18.64 -0.01
CA GLN A 71 2.19 -18.13 0.39
C GLN A 71 2.30 -17.84 1.89
N THR A 72 1.26 -18.09 2.68
CA THR A 72 1.24 -17.81 4.12
C THR A 72 0.65 -18.98 4.89
N ASP A 73 1.23 -19.27 6.06
CA ASP A 73 0.68 -20.20 7.04
C ASP A 73 -0.07 -19.47 8.17
N GLU A 74 -0.15 -18.13 8.11
CA GLU A 74 -0.87 -17.34 9.11
C GLU A 74 -2.39 -17.49 8.95
N PRO A 75 -3.17 -17.58 10.04
CA PRO A 75 -4.64 -17.69 9.98
C PRO A 75 -5.30 -16.42 9.44
N ILE A 76 -4.61 -15.28 9.54
CA ILE A 76 -5.03 -13.98 9.05
C ILE A 76 -3.85 -13.29 8.35
N LEU A 77 -4.11 -12.77 7.16
CA LEU A 77 -3.14 -12.02 6.38
C LEU A 77 -3.66 -10.61 6.08
N GLY A 78 -2.87 -9.61 6.47
CA GLY A 78 -3.07 -8.23 6.06
C GLY A 78 -2.69 -8.04 4.60
N LEU A 79 -3.50 -7.30 3.86
CA LEU A 79 -3.31 -6.94 2.47
C LEU A 79 -3.64 -5.46 2.25
N TYR A 80 -3.23 -4.91 1.12
CA TYR A 80 -3.63 -3.59 0.65
C TYR A 80 -4.26 -3.72 -0.73
N ALA A 81 -5.55 -3.41 -0.83
CA ALA A 81 -6.22 -3.17 -2.10
C ALA A 81 -5.97 -1.71 -2.47
N THR A 82 -4.96 -1.47 -3.32
CA THR A 82 -4.39 -0.14 -3.56
C THR A 82 -3.89 0.49 -2.26
N THR A 83 -4.48 1.59 -1.81
CA THR A 83 -4.17 2.28 -0.54
C THR A 83 -5.05 1.83 0.61
N LYS A 84 -6.07 1.00 0.38
CA LYS A 84 -7.01 0.56 1.41
C LYS A 84 -6.51 -0.73 2.06
N PRO A 85 -6.36 -0.79 3.40
CA PRO A 85 -6.08 -2.04 4.08
C PRO A 85 -7.27 -2.99 3.92
N ALA A 86 -7.00 -4.25 3.60
CA ALA A 86 -7.93 -5.35 3.48
C ALA A 86 -7.39 -6.57 4.23
N LEU A 87 -8.28 -7.40 4.76
CA LEU A 87 -7.90 -8.55 5.56
C LEU A 87 -8.34 -9.82 4.84
N MET A 88 -7.42 -10.77 4.71
CA MET A 88 -7.69 -12.10 4.17
C MET A 88 -7.69 -13.10 5.32
N VAL A 89 -8.82 -13.79 5.48
CA VAL A 89 -8.95 -14.89 6.44
C VAL A 89 -8.46 -16.15 5.73
N CYS A 90 -7.42 -16.77 6.27
CA CYS A 90 -6.80 -17.97 5.71
C CYS A 90 -7.20 -19.25 6.47
N ASP A 91 -7.65 -19.12 7.73
CA ASP A 91 -8.13 -20.24 8.52
C ASP A 91 -9.63 -20.49 8.27
N PRO A 92 -10.03 -21.69 7.78
CA PRO A 92 -11.43 -22.05 7.60
C PRO A 92 -12.25 -22.04 8.89
N GLU A 93 -11.65 -22.25 10.05
CA GLU A 93 -12.35 -22.21 11.33
C GLU A 93 -12.79 -20.78 11.68
N LEU A 94 -11.98 -19.78 11.34
CA LEU A 94 -12.33 -18.37 11.53
C LEU A 94 -13.48 -17.89 10.63
N LEU A 95 -13.75 -18.59 9.53
CA LEU A 95 -14.86 -18.31 8.63
C LEU A 95 -16.21 -18.88 9.11
N ARG A 96 -16.22 -19.73 10.15
CA ARG A 96 -17.43 -20.40 10.67
C ARG A 96 -18.22 -19.58 11.70
N LEU A 97 -17.80 -18.34 11.98
CA LEU A 97 -18.43 -17.42 12.94
C LEU A 97 -19.70 -16.75 12.39
#